data_AF-A0A2E2WCS1-F1
#
_entry.id   AF-A0A2E2WCS1-F1
#
_cell.length_a   1.000
_cell.length_b   1.000
_cell.length_c   1.000
_cell.angle_alpha   90.00
_cell.angle_beta   90.00
_cell.angle_gamma   90.00
#
_symmetry.space_group_name_H-M   'P 1'
#
loop_
_entity.id
_entity.type
_entity.pdbx_description
1 polymer ?
#
loop_
_entity_poly.entity_id
_entity_poly.type
_entity_poly.pdbx_seq_one_letter_code
_entity_poly.pdbx_strand_id
1 'polypeptide(L)'
;MLDIILEFKSLLADNFKEESLTIDGFKKAIKSTHSNSVDGLLRNSDSKTSNYIHAVILSAYLERKGYSLENWNEYFKLAKFVKNLLGLSSTKESDILELLVLHTVNKVFIFSDISLGIKAFIANNNRNPTFLTDDTLKKNVLTLEENRRIIDNLKVKMKIRGKESQEIWGDNDVIVCLSKNGILQQFCIISCKLSLRERVYQSLFWSMHSRLEGIGKHVFITTDKGNTGKSEIGHRKGSDARKTRNVLESAMDRVYVLRKESEVNRSQVIKSLKQLKSDLNIWANDIAGNIKEFK
;
A
#
# COMPACT_ATOMS: atom_id res chain seq x y z
N MET A 1 -16.83 -11.64 -7.36
CA MET A 1 -16.55 -11.00 -6.05
C MET A 1 -15.83 -9.68 -6.23
N LEU A 2 -14.65 -9.64 -6.84
CA LEU A 2 -13.94 -8.38 -7.09
C LEU A 2 -14.80 -7.37 -7.87
N ASP A 3 -15.46 -7.80 -8.94
CA ASP A 3 -16.30 -6.91 -9.77
C ASP A 3 -17.42 -6.25 -8.95
N ILE A 4 -18.06 -7.02 -8.07
CA ILE A 4 -19.12 -6.54 -7.16
C ILE A 4 -18.56 -5.53 -6.15
N ILE A 5 -17.36 -5.76 -5.62
CA ILE A 5 -16.70 -4.83 -4.71
C ILE A 5 -16.36 -3.51 -5.43
N LEU A 6 -15.93 -3.59 -6.69
CA LEU A 6 -15.62 -2.42 -7.50
C LEU A 6 -16.88 -1.66 -7.95
N GLU A 7 -17.95 -2.37 -8.28
CA GLU A 7 -19.26 -1.79 -8.55
C GLU A 7 -19.79 -1.06 -7.30
N PHE A 8 -19.73 -1.70 -6.13
CA PHE A 8 -20.07 -1.07 -4.85
C PHE A 8 -19.24 0.20 -4.61
N LYS A 9 -17.93 0.17 -4.88
CA LYS A 9 -17.06 1.34 -4.77
C LYS A 9 -17.52 2.48 -5.70
N SER A 10 -17.85 2.16 -6.95
CA SER A 10 -18.33 3.14 -7.92
C SER A 10 -19.61 3.81 -7.45
N LEU A 11 -20.62 3.01 -7.09
CA LEU A 11 -21.89 3.52 -6.57
C LEU A 11 -21.71 4.34 -5.28
N LEU A 12 -20.80 3.91 -4.39
CA LEU A 12 -20.47 4.66 -3.19
C LEU A 12 -19.84 6.02 -3.53
N ALA A 13 -18.93 6.07 -4.51
CA ALA A 13 -18.30 7.30 -4.96
C ALA A 13 -19.28 8.26 -5.64
N ASP A 14 -20.32 7.73 -6.30
CA ASP A 14 -21.40 8.51 -6.90
C ASP A 14 -22.38 9.07 -5.86
N ASN A 15 -22.66 8.29 -4.80
CA ASN A 15 -23.52 8.69 -3.70
C ASN A 15 -22.83 9.66 -2.72
N PHE A 16 -21.49 9.64 -2.64
CA PHE A 16 -20.71 10.50 -1.75
C PHE A 16 -20.18 11.75 -2.48
N LYS A 17 -21.09 12.70 -2.77
CA LYS A 17 -20.80 13.97 -3.47
C LYS A 17 -20.33 15.08 -2.52
N GLU A 18 -19.76 16.14 -3.10
CA GLU A 18 -19.07 17.25 -2.39
C GLU A 18 -19.87 17.92 -1.27
N GLU A 19 -21.19 18.04 -1.44
CA GLU A 19 -22.11 18.61 -0.44
C GLU A 19 -22.22 17.77 0.84
N SER A 20 -21.71 16.54 0.82
CA SER A 20 -21.84 15.54 1.89
C SER A 20 -20.50 15.07 2.48
N LEU A 21 -19.41 15.83 2.32
CA LEU A 21 -18.04 15.49 2.77
C LEU A 21 -17.86 15.46 4.32
N THR A 22 -18.85 14.97 5.04
CA THR A 22 -18.82 14.67 6.46
C THR A 22 -18.87 13.16 6.67
N ILE A 23 -18.47 12.72 7.86
CA ILE A 23 -18.52 11.31 8.21
C ILE A 23 -19.95 10.74 8.20
N ASP A 24 -20.94 11.55 8.54
CA ASP A 24 -22.35 11.15 8.52
C ASP A 24 -22.93 11.11 7.10
N GLY A 25 -22.49 12.03 6.22
CA GLY A 25 -22.76 11.93 4.79
C GLY A 25 -22.22 10.63 4.21
N PHE A 26 -21.00 10.25 4.58
CA PHE A 26 -20.42 8.98 4.14
C PHE A 26 -21.20 7.77 4.66
N LYS A 27 -21.63 7.76 5.93
CA LYS A 27 -22.52 6.69 6.47
C LYS A 27 -23.81 6.57 5.66
N LYS A 28 -24.45 7.69 5.32
CA LYS A 28 -25.68 7.71 4.50
C LYS A 28 -25.42 7.13 3.11
N ALA A 29 -24.30 7.50 2.48
CA ALA A 29 -23.90 6.96 1.18
C ALA A 29 -23.68 5.44 1.23
N ILE A 30 -23.00 4.92 2.27
CA ILE A 30 -22.81 3.46 2.44
C ILE A 30 -24.17 2.75 2.61
N LYS A 31 -25.09 3.29 3.42
CA LYS A 31 -26.43 2.70 3.59
C LYS A 31 -27.21 2.65 2.28
N SER A 32 -27.25 3.78 1.56
CA SER A 32 -27.94 3.88 0.28
C SER A 32 -27.33 2.96 -0.79
N THR A 33 -26.01 2.78 -0.76
CA THR A 33 -25.34 1.88 -1.70
C THR A 33 -25.61 0.42 -1.34
N HIS A 34 -25.61 0.09 -0.05
CA HIS A 34 -25.87 -1.27 0.43
C HIS A 34 -27.29 -1.74 0.07
N SER A 35 -28.30 -0.89 0.27
CA SER A 35 -29.70 -1.23 -0.02
C SER A 35 -29.96 -1.58 -1.48
N ASN A 36 -29.10 -1.14 -2.40
CA ASN A 36 -29.32 -1.24 -3.83
C ASN A 36 -28.62 -2.43 -4.50
N SER A 37 -27.59 -3.05 -3.89
CA SER A 37 -26.67 -3.87 -4.70
C SER A 37 -26.04 -5.12 -4.07
N VAL A 38 -26.06 -5.36 -2.75
CA VAL A 38 -25.11 -6.38 -2.20
C VAL A 38 -25.61 -7.23 -1.03
N ASP A 39 -26.92 -7.44 -0.90
CA ASP A 39 -27.47 -8.33 0.14
C ASP A 39 -27.25 -9.81 -0.20
N GLY A 40 -26.05 -10.33 0.12
CA GLY A 40 -25.79 -11.77 0.11
C GLY A 40 -24.32 -12.17 0.03
N LEU A 41 -23.51 -11.45 -0.75
CA LEU A 41 -22.13 -11.87 -1.05
C LEU A 41 -21.07 -11.35 -0.08
N LEU A 42 -21.37 -10.33 0.73
CA LEU A 42 -20.44 -9.80 1.73
C LEU A 42 -20.56 -10.50 3.10
N ARG A 43 -21.77 -10.99 3.41
CA ARG A 43 -22.05 -11.80 4.59
C ARG A 43 -21.39 -13.16 4.36
N ASN A 44 -20.45 -13.55 5.22
CA ASN A 44 -19.59 -14.75 5.13
C ASN A 44 -18.26 -14.58 4.36
N SER A 45 -17.81 -13.35 4.12
CA SER A 45 -16.43 -13.14 3.67
C SER A 45 -15.42 -13.56 4.74
N ASP A 46 -14.32 -14.19 4.33
CA ASP A 46 -13.20 -14.47 5.24
C ASP A 46 -12.54 -13.17 5.73
N SER A 47 -11.64 -13.27 6.71
CA SER A 47 -10.98 -12.09 7.29
C SER A 47 -10.20 -11.26 6.28
N LYS A 48 -9.53 -11.90 5.31
CA LYS A 48 -8.72 -11.19 4.30
C LYS A 48 -9.63 -10.43 3.32
N THR A 49 -10.73 -11.04 2.91
CA THR A 49 -11.76 -10.46 2.05
C THR A 49 -12.48 -9.32 2.76
N SER A 50 -12.84 -9.49 4.04
CA SER A 50 -13.38 -8.42 4.89
C SER A 50 -12.41 -7.23 4.97
N ASN A 51 -11.11 -7.46 5.19
CA ASN A 51 -10.09 -6.42 5.20
C ASN A 51 -10.01 -5.71 3.84
N TYR A 52 -10.12 -6.46 2.74
CA TYR A 52 -10.08 -5.89 1.39
C TYR A 52 -11.29 -4.99 1.13
N ILE A 53 -12.49 -5.42 1.51
CA ILE A 53 -13.70 -4.58 1.43
C ILE A 53 -13.51 -3.28 2.22
N HIS A 54 -12.96 -3.36 3.44
CA HIS A 54 -12.62 -2.16 4.21
C HIS A 54 -11.62 -1.25 3.50
N ALA A 55 -10.60 -1.81 2.84
CA ALA A 55 -9.61 -1.05 2.07
C ALA A 55 -10.24 -0.35 0.86
N VAL A 56 -11.18 -0.99 0.16
CA VAL A 56 -11.91 -0.39 -0.97
C VAL A 56 -12.85 0.73 -0.53
N ILE A 57 -13.57 0.56 0.58
CA ILE A 57 -14.43 1.62 1.12
C ILE A 57 -13.57 2.80 1.61
N LEU A 58 -12.46 2.50 2.27
CA LEU A 58 -11.50 3.52 2.71
C LEU A 58 -10.86 4.25 1.53
N SER A 59 -10.55 3.57 0.42
CA SER A 59 -10.01 4.24 -0.77
C SER A 59 -11.00 5.25 -1.33
N ALA A 60 -12.27 4.87 -1.50
CA ALA A 60 -13.34 5.79 -1.92
C ALA A 60 -13.46 7.01 -1.00
N TYR A 61 -13.33 6.81 0.32
CA TYR A 61 -13.34 7.91 1.29
C TYR A 61 -12.14 8.85 1.12
N LEU A 62 -10.92 8.30 1.05
CA LEU A 62 -9.68 9.07 0.97
C LEU A 62 -9.48 9.75 -0.39
N GLU A 63 -10.00 9.19 -1.48
CA GLU A 63 -9.98 9.80 -2.81
C GLU A 63 -10.75 11.13 -2.81
N ARG A 64 -11.85 11.21 -2.05
CA ARG A 64 -12.66 12.44 -1.90
C ARG A 64 -12.12 13.40 -0.83
N LYS A 65 -11.74 12.88 0.34
CA LYS A 65 -11.35 13.71 1.51
C LYS A 65 -9.85 14.04 1.55
N GLY A 66 -9.03 13.33 0.78
CA GLY A 66 -7.58 13.42 0.78
C GLY A 66 -6.90 12.39 1.70
N TYR A 67 -5.67 12.03 1.35
CA TYR A 67 -4.86 11.05 2.09
C TYR A 67 -4.15 11.69 3.29
N SER A 68 -4.80 11.67 4.46
CA SER A 68 -4.27 12.21 5.72
C SER A 68 -4.59 11.29 6.89
N LEU A 69 -3.82 11.42 7.98
CA LEU A 69 -4.04 10.63 9.20
C LEU A 69 -5.39 10.96 9.84
N GLU A 70 -5.82 12.22 9.76
CA GLU A 70 -7.12 12.65 10.25
C GLU A 70 -8.24 11.86 9.58
N ASN A 71 -8.26 11.85 8.24
CA ASN A 71 -9.28 11.12 7.47
C ASN A 71 -9.17 9.60 7.67
N TRP A 72 -7.95 9.07 7.78
CA TRP A 72 -7.71 7.66 8.16
C TRP A 72 -8.39 7.34 9.50
N ASN A 73 -8.10 8.12 10.54
CA ASN A 73 -8.69 7.92 11.87
C ASN A 73 -10.21 8.12 11.87
N GLU A 74 -10.71 9.08 11.09
CA GLU A 74 -12.14 9.34 10.95
C GLU A 74 -12.87 8.12 10.36
N TYR A 75 -12.31 7.49 9.33
CA TYR A 75 -12.84 6.22 8.81
C TYR A 75 -12.82 5.11 9.85
N PHE A 76 -11.75 4.96 10.63
CA PHE A 76 -11.68 3.90 11.64
C PHE A 76 -12.66 4.08 12.80
N LYS A 77 -13.13 5.30 13.06
CA LYS A 77 -14.30 5.53 13.95
C LYS A 77 -15.58 4.91 13.36
N LEU A 78 -15.68 4.75 12.05
CA LEU A 78 -16.78 4.10 11.34
C LEU A 78 -16.60 2.61 11.09
N ALA A 79 -15.40 2.06 11.25
CA ALA A 79 -15.13 0.67 10.88
C ALA A 79 -16.12 -0.30 11.53
N LYS A 80 -16.49 -0.07 12.80
CA LYS A 80 -17.52 -0.87 13.51
C LYS A 80 -18.90 -0.78 12.87
N PHE A 81 -19.30 0.41 12.42
CA PHE A 81 -20.56 0.61 11.70
C PHE A 81 -20.55 -0.13 10.36
N VAL A 82 -19.49 0.04 9.55
CA VAL A 82 -19.33 -0.64 8.26
C VAL A 82 -19.36 -2.16 8.43
N LYS A 83 -18.62 -2.65 9.44
CA LYS A 83 -18.59 -4.07 9.81
C LYS A 83 -19.98 -4.61 10.08
N ASN A 84 -20.74 -3.94 10.95
CA ASN A 84 -22.09 -4.39 11.33
C ASN A 84 -23.07 -4.31 10.16
N LEU A 85 -22.98 -3.24 9.36
CA LEU A 85 -23.86 -3.02 8.22
C LEU A 85 -23.66 -4.08 7.14
N LEU A 86 -22.41 -4.41 6.81
CA LEU A 86 -22.08 -5.32 5.71
C LEU A 86 -21.82 -6.77 6.16
N GLY A 87 -21.93 -7.06 7.47
CA GLY A 87 -21.67 -8.39 8.03
C GLY A 87 -20.20 -8.83 7.91
N LEU A 88 -19.26 -7.91 8.07
CA LEU A 88 -17.82 -8.20 7.96
C LEU A 88 -17.24 -8.72 9.29
N SER A 89 -16.09 -9.38 9.19
CA SER A 89 -15.33 -9.81 10.37
C SER A 89 -14.56 -8.64 11.02
N SER A 90 -14.02 -8.86 12.23
CA SER A 90 -13.15 -7.86 12.89
C SER A 90 -11.81 -7.76 12.18
N THR A 91 -11.27 -6.55 12.05
CA THR A 91 -10.11 -6.29 11.18
C THR A 91 -9.01 -5.52 11.91
N LYS A 92 -7.77 -5.65 11.42
CA LYS A 92 -6.62 -4.89 11.90
C LYS A 92 -6.31 -3.77 10.93
N GLU A 93 -5.99 -2.59 11.46
CA GLU A 93 -5.60 -1.43 10.66
C GLU A 93 -4.40 -1.71 9.75
N SER A 94 -3.45 -2.53 10.21
CA SER A 94 -2.23 -2.87 9.45
C SER A 94 -2.57 -3.58 8.16
N ASP A 95 -3.47 -4.55 8.25
CA ASP A 95 -3.87 -5.41 7.15
C ASP A 95 -4.69 -4.59 6.13
N ILE A 96 -5.50 -3.65 6.62
CA ILE A 96 -6.22 -2.70 5.77
C ILE A 96 -5.26 -1.73 5.07
N LEU A 97 -4.18 -1.28 5.71
CA LEU A 97 -3.18 -0.41 5.07
C LEU A 97 -2.51 -1.14 3.90
N GLU A 98 -2.06 -2.38 4.11
CA GLU A 98 -1.46 -3.21 3.06
C GLU A 98 -2.42 -3.39 1.87
N LEU A 99 -3.67 -3.77 2.15
CA LEU A 99 -4.67 -3.97 1.11
C LEU A 99 -5.13 -2.67 0.45
N LEU A 100 -5.12 -1.54 1.16
CA LEU A 100 -5.36 -0.21 0.58
C LEU A 100 -4.28 0.11 -0.44
N VAL A 101 -3.02 -0.19 -0.13
CA VAL A 101 -1.90 0.05 -1.04
C VAL A 101 -2.00 -0.84 -2.27
N LEU A 102 -2.26 -2.15 -2.08
CA LEU A 102 -2.52 -3.10 -3.16
C LEU A 102 -3.62 -2.58 -4.10
N HIS A 103 -4.78 -2.25 -3.55
CA HIS A 103 -5.93 -1.73 -4.30
C HIS A 103 -5.61 -0.41 -5.00
N THR A 104 -4.90 0.49 -4.31
CA THR A 104 -4.56 1.81 -4.87
C THR A 104 -3.69 1.65 -6.11
N VAL A 105 -2.66 0.81 -6.06
CA VAL A 105 -1.78 0.57 -7.21
C VAL A 105 -2.54 -0.07 -8.37
N ASN A 106 -3.37 -1.08 -8.09
CA ASN A 106 -4.00 -1.86 -9.15
C ASN A 106 -5.29 -1.25 -9.73
N LYS A 107 -6.01 -0.44 -8.96
CA LYS A 107 -7.39 0.00 -9.29
C LYS A 107 -7.62 1.50 -9.24
N VAL A 108 -6.79 2.24 -8.51
CA VAL A 108 -6.94 3.71 -8.39
C VAL A 108 -5.95 4.42 -9.32
N PHE A 109 -4.72 3.94 -9.39
CA PHE A 109 -3.71 4.54 -10.24
C PHE A 109 -3.94 4.21 -11.72
N ILE A 110 -4.25 5.25 -12.49
CA ILE A 110 -4.31 5.19 -13.96
C ILE A 110 -2.93 5.50 -14.52
N PHE A 111 -2.11 4.48 -14.81
CA PHE A 111 -0.79 4.67 -15.40
C PHE A 111 -0.91 5.18 -16.84
N SER A 112 -0.05 6.14 -17.22
CA SER A 112 -0.17 6.88 -18.48
C SER A 112 0.21 6.07 -19.72
N ASP A 113 1.05 5.05 -19.54
CA ASP A 113 1.52 4.19 -20.62
C ASP A 113 0.82 2.84 -20.50
N ILE A 114 -0.14 2.59 -21.39
CA ILE A 114 -0.94 1.36 -21.43
C ILE A 114 -0.04 0.14 -21.72
N SER A 115 1.15 0.34 -22.31
CA SER A 115 2.10 -0.74 -22.57
C SER A 115 2.81 -1.24 -21.30
N LEU A 116 2.79 -0.46 -20.21
CA LEU A 116 3.39 -0.84 -18.94
C LEU A 116 2.36 -1.54 -18.06
N GLY A 117 2.43 -2.87 -18.00
CA GLY A 117 1.57 -3.70 -17.15
C GLY A 117 2.00 -3.67 -15.68
N ILE A 118 1.95 -2.49 -15.04
CA ILE A 118 2.28 -2.33 -13.61
C ILE A 118 1.19 -2.98 -12.76
N LYS A 119 1.59 -3.91 -11.89
CA LYS A 119 0.67 -4.63 -11.00
C LYS A 119 1.31 -4.90 -9.65
N ALA A 120 0.52 -4.72 -8.59
CA ALA A 120 0.88 -5.03 -7.22
C ALA A 120 0.32 -6.38 -6.77
N PHE A 121 1.06 -7.01 -5.88
CA PHE A 121 0.77 -8.29 -5.26
C PHE A 121 1.14 -8.26 -3.78
N ILE A 122 0.56 -9.17 -3.01
CA ILE A 122 0.91 -9.43 -1.61
C ILE A 122 1.22 -10.91 -1.41
N ALA A 123 2.10 -11.20 -0.46
CA ALA A 123 2.39 -12.56 -0.06
C ALA A 123 1.21 -13.21 0.67
N ASN A 124 1.10 -14.53 0.57
CA ASN A 124 0.16 -15.29 1.39
C ASN A 124 0.63 -15.45 2.85
N ASN A 125 1.93 -15.29 3.10
CA ASN A 125 2.56 -15.45 4.40
C ASN A 125 3.80 -14.56 4.51
N ASN A 126 3.92 -13.79 5.59
CA ASN A 126 5.01 -12.81 5.77
C ASN A 126 6.31 -13.42 6.32
N ARG A 127 6.36 -14.74 6.53
CA ARG A 127 7.56 -15.47 6.99
C ARG A 127 8.10 -16.43 5.95
N ASN A 128 7.20 -17.17 5.31
CA ASN A 128 7.56 -18.15 4.28
C ASN A 128 6.50 -18.14 3.16
N PRO A 129 6.57 -17.15 2.26
CA PRO A 129 5.60 -17.05 1.17
C PRO A 129 5.74 -18.22 0.20
N THR A 130 4.60 -18.70 -0.28
CA THR A 130 4.53 -19.77 -1.28
C THR A 130 3.81 -19.34 -2.55
N PHE A 131 3.01 -18.27 -2.49
CA PHE A 131 2.39 -17.66 -3.65
C PHE A 131 2.07 -16.20 -3.37
N LEU A 132 1.92 -15.43 -4.44
CA LEU A 132 1.50 -14.04 -4.42
C LEU A 132 0.05 -13.92 -4.91
N THR A 133 -0.69 -12.95 -4.36
CA THR A 133 -2.08 -12.67 -4.75
C THR A 133 -2.25 -11.21 -5.10
N ASP A 134 -3.10 -10.90 -6.08
CA ASP A 134 -3.57 -9.53 -6.38
C ASP A 134 -4.89 -9.23 -5.66
N ASP A 135 -5.62 -8.20 -6.11
CA ASP A 135 -6.95 -7.82 -5.59
C ASP A 135 -8.03 -8.91 -5.68
N THR A 136 -7.86 -9.91 -6.54
CA THR A 136 -8.79 -11.04 -6.61
C THR A 136 -8.62 -11.99 -5.43
N LEU A 137 -7.50 -11.86 -4.69
CA LEU A 137 -7.10 -12.72 -3.57
C LEU A 137 -7.00 -14.21 -3.92
N LYS A 138 -6.94 -14.55 -5.22
CA LYS A 138 -6.79 -15.93 -5.71
C LYS A 138 -5.33 -16.35 -5.78
N LYS A 139 -5.07 -17.63 -5.55
CA LYS A 139 -3.71 -18.21 -5.50
C LYS A 139 -3.06 -18.36 -6.88
N ASN A 140 -3.86 -18.47 -7.94
CA ASN A 140 -3.45 -18.82 -9.30
C ASN A 140 -3.44 -17.61 -10.25
N VAL A 141 -3.22 -16.41 -9.71
CA VAL A 141 -3.11 -15.18 -10.51
C VAL A 141 -1.82 -15.16 -11.33
N LEU A 142 -0.77 -15.81 -10.80
CA LEU A 142 0.51 -16.03 -11.46
C LEU A 142 0.71 -17.52 -11.72
N THR A 143 1.46 -17.86 -12.75
CA THR A 143 1.93 -19.23 -12.95
C THR A 143 2.83 -19.66 -11.78
N LEU A 144 3.01 -20.97 -11.61
CA LEU A 144 3.89 -21.50 -10.56
C LEU A 144 5.33 -21.01 -10.73
N GLU A 145 5.80 -20.94 -11.98
CA GLU A 145 7.14 -20.48 -12.33
C GLU A 145 7.34 -18.99 -12.02
N GLU A 146 6.40 -18.14 -12.41
CA GLU A 146 6.44 -16.70 -12.08
C GLU A 146 6.42 -16.47 -10.57
N ASN A 147 5.53 -17.14 -9.84
CA ASN A 147 5.47 -17.06 -8.38
C ASN A 147 6.82 -17.42 -7.76
N ARG A 148 7.39 -18.55 -8.15
CA ARG A 148 8.66 -19.03 -7.61
C ARG A 148 9.79 -18.06 -7.92
N ARG A 149 9.92 -17.64 -9.18
CA ARG A 149 10.96 -16.70 -9.61
C ARG A 149 10.87 -15.38 -8.85
N ILE A 150 9.68 -14.78 -8.73
CA ILE A 150 9.51 -13.51 -8.02
C ILE A 150 9.82 -13.69 -6.53
N ILE A 151 9.30 -14.73 -5.88
CA ILE A 151 9.55 -14.99 -4.46
C ILE A 151 11.03 -15.22 -4.19
N ASP A 152 11.71 -16.03 -5.00
CA ASP A 152 13.12 -16.34 -4.83
C ASP A 152 13.98 -15.08 -5.05
N ASN A 153 13.67 -14.26 -6.05
CA ASN A 153 14.37 -12.98 -6.28
C ASN A 153 14.16 -11.93 -5.16
N LEU A 154 13.11 -12.06 -4.35
CA LEU A 154 12.81 -11.14 -3.25
C LEU A 154 13.43 -11.55 -1.92
N LYS A 155 13.98 -12.76 -1.84
CA LYS A 155 14.71 -13.22 -0.64
C LYS A 155 16.09 -12.58 -0.63
N VAL A 156 16.52 -12.19 0.56
CA VAL A 156 17.85 -11.64 0.79
C VAL A 156 18.73 -12.72 1.39
N LYS A 157 19.95 -12.85 0.87
CA LYS A 157 20.96 -13.73 1.46
C LYS A 157 21.55 -13.08 2.71
N MET A 158 21.36 -13.72 3.86
CA MET A 158 21.85 -13.22 5.15
C MET A 158 22.79 -14.22 5.80
N LYS A 159 23.94 -13.71 6.26
CA LYS A 159 24.90 -14.50 7.05
C LYS A 159 24.66 -14.25 8.54
N ILE A 160 24.12 -15.26 9.23
CA ILE A 160 24.00 -15.24 10.68
C ILE A 160 25.36 -15.61 11.28
N ARG A 161 25.83 -14.85 12.28
CA ARG A 161 27.15 -15.11 12.89
C ARG A 161 27.22 -16.54 13.42
N GLY A 162 28.23 -17.30 12.96
CA GLY A 162 28.44 -18.69 13.35
C GLY A 162 27.53 -19.70 12.64
N LYS A 163 26.74 -19.29 11.63
CA LYS A 163 25.91 -20.18 10.80
C LYS A 163 26.20 -19.97 9.32
N GLU A 164 25.74 -20.92 8.51
CA GLU A 164 25.70 -20.77 7.06
C GLU A 164 24.76 -19.63 6.65
N SER A 165 25.00 -19.10 5.44
CA SER A 165 24.12 -18.06 4.89
C SER A 165 22.77 -18.66 4.56
N GLN A 166 21.71 -17.91 4.84
CA GLN A 166 20.33 -18.33 4.59
C GLN A 166 19.62 -17.28 3.76
N GLU A 167 18.69 -17.71 2.91
CA GLU A 167 17.79 -16.83 2.20
C GLU A 167 16.60 -16.50 3.09
N ILE A 168 16.39 -15.21 3.36
CA ILE A 168 15.38 -14.72 4.29
C ILE A 168 14.39 -13.83 3.55
N TRP A 169 13.10 -14.07 3.81
CA TRP A 169 12.04 -13.16 3.39
C TRP A 169 12.06 -11.90 4.25
N GLY A 170 12.25 -10.75 3.60
CA GLY A 170 12.31 -9.45 4.26
C GLY A 170 10.94 -8.85 4.58
N ASP A 171 10.94 -7.54 4.84
CA ASP A 171 9.74 -6.74 5.11
C ASP A 171 8.97 -6.37 3.82
N ASN A 172 8.55 -7.39 3.08
CA ASN A 172 7.96 -7.29 1.76
C ASN A 172 6.43 -7.35 1.84
N ASP A 173 5.79 -6.27 2.31
CA ASP A 173 4.34 -6.24 2.50
C ASP A 173 3.58 -6.22 1.15
N VAL A 174 3.96 -5.32 0.24
CA VAL A 174 3.42 -5.26 -1.14
C VAL A 174 4.56 -5.28 -2.16
N ILE A 175 4.42 -6.12 -3.19
CA ILE A 175 5.37 -6.30 -4.28
C ILE A 175 4.77 -5.70 -5.55
N VAL A 176 5.47 -4.77 -6.20
CA VAL A 176 5.07 -4.20 -7.49
C VAL A 176 5.94 -4.78 -8.60
N CYS A 177 5.27 -5.32 -9.61
CA CYS A 177 5.88 -5.88 -10.80
C CYS A 177 5.47 -5.10 -12.04
N LEU A 178 6.33 -5.16 -13.06
CA LEU A 178 6.09 -4.68 -14.41
C LEU A 178 5.94 -5.89 -15.33
N SER A 179 4.85 -5.95 -16.07
CA SER A 179 4.70 -6.86 -17.21
C SER A 179 5.00 -6.12 -18.50
N LYS A 180 6.02 -6.57 -19.24
CA LYS A 180 6.39 -6.06 -20.57
C LYS A 180 6.84 -7.22 -21.46
N ASN A 181 6.29 -7.33 -22.66
CA ASN A 181 6.62 -8.38 -23.64
C ASN A 181 6.52 -9.81 -23.08
N GLY A 182 5.51 -10.07 -22.23
CA GLY A 182 5.31 -11.38 -21.59
C GLY A 182 6.27 -11.68 -20.43
N ILE A 183 7.17 -10.77 -20.08
CA ILE A 183 8.08 -10.89 -18.93
C ILE A 183 7.51 -10.09 -17.77
N LEU A 184 7.26 -10.77 -16.66
CA LEU A 184 6.87 -10.15 -15.39
C LEU A 184 8.10 -9.95 -14.49
N GLN A 185 8.45 -8.73 -14.13
CA GLN A 185 9.63 -8.44 -13.32
C GLN A 185 9.26 -7.60 -12.11
N GLN A 186 9.61 -8.05 -10.90
CA GLN A 186 9.48 -7.23 -9.71
C GLN A 186 10.48 -6.06 -9.76
N PHE A 187 10.02 -4.87 -9.36
CA PHE A 187 10.88 -3.68 -9.35
C PHE A 187 10.73 -2.78 -8.14
N CYS A 188 9.66 -2.94 -7.36
CA CYS A 188 9.47 -2.16 -6.16
C CYS A 188 8.85 -3.01 -5.04
N ILE A 189 9.44 -2.91 -3.85
CA ILE A 189 8.89 -3.40 -2.60
C ILE A 189 8.34 -2.22 -1.83
N ILE A 190 7.13 -2.36 -1.30
CA ILE A 190 6.46 -1.36 -0.48
C ILE A 190 6.13 -1.98 0.88
N SER A 191 6.83 -1.55 1.93
CA SER A 191 6.44 -1.88 3.31
C SER A 191 5.33 -0.94 3.81
N CYS A 192 4.43 -1.43 4.64
CA CYS A 192 3.28 -0.69 5.18
C CYS A 192 3.38 -0.61 6.71
N LYS A 193 3.49 0.61 7.27
CA LYS A 193 3.71 0.81 8.71
C LYS A 193 2.73 1.80 9.31
N LEU A 194 1.99 1.41 10.35
CA LEU A 194 1.11 2.35 11.05
C LEU A 194 1.88 3.37 11.91
N SER A 195 2.97 2.93 12.53
CA SER A 195 3.88 3.73 13.36
C SER A 195 5.34 3.41 13.01
N LEU A 196 6.25 4.31 13.35
CA LEU A 196 7.65 4.21 12.93
C LEU A 196 8.55 3.62 14.02
N ARG A 197 8.39 3.99 15.30
CA ARG A 197 9.10 3.45 16.48
C ARG A 197 10.42 2.70 16.18
N GLU A 198 10.56 1.45 16.62
CA GLU A 198 11.66 0.56 16.27
C GLU A 198 11.55 0.00 14.84
N ARG A 199 10.37 0.08 14.23
CA ARG A 199 10.07 -0.45 12.89
C ARG A 199 10.82 0.28 11.78
N VAL A 200 11.15 1.56 11.99
CA VAL A 200 11.90 2.36 11.03
C VAL A 200 13.24 1.72 10.72
N TYR A 201 13.97 1.25 11.74
CA TYR A 201 15.28 0.62 11.57
C TYR A 201 15.17 -0.76 10.92
N GLN A 202 14.06 -1.48 11.13
CA GLN A 202 13.80 -2.75 10.44
C GLN A 202 13.58 -2.50 8.95
N SER A 203 12.71 -1.56 8.57
CA SER A 203 12.48 -1.25 7.16
C SER A 203 13.72 -0.68 6.46
N LEU A 204 14.52 0.13 7.17
CA LEU A 204 15.82 0.61 6.68
C LEU A 204 16.80 -0.54 6.42
N PHE A 205 16.90 -1.49 7.37
CA PHE A 205 17.74 -2.67 7.23
C PHE A 205 17.38 -3.44 5.95
N TRP A 206 16.09 -3.70 5.73
CA TRP A 206 15.63 -4.40 4.54
C TRP A 206 15.83 -3.60 3.26
N SER A 207 15.57 -2.29 3.29
CA SER A 207 15.80 -1.40 2.14
C SER A 207 17.25 -1.40 1.68
N MET A 208 18.20 -1.33 2.61
CA MET A 208 19.64 -1.40 2.29
C MET A 208 20.01 -2.74 1.66
N HIS A 209 19.51 -3.86 2.21
CA HIS A 209 19.80 -5.18 1.65
C HIS A 209 19.17 -5.40 0.28
N SER A 210 17.91 -4.99 0.09
CA SER A 210 17.24 -5.05 -1.22
C SER A 210 18.02 -4.27 -2.29
N ARG A 211 18.61 -3.13 -1.92
CA ARG A 211 19.45 -2.33 -2.82
C ARG A 211 20.77 -3.03 -3.15
N LEU A 212 21.45 -3.61 -2.15
CA LEU A 212 22.73 -4.30 -2.35
C LEU A 212 22.58 -5.55 -3.22
N GLU A 213 21.47 -6.28 -3.07
CA GLU A 213 21.16 -7.48 -3.86
C GLU A 213 20.52 -7.16 -5.22
N GLY A 214 20.29 -5.88 -5.55
CA GLY A 214 19.71 -5.47 -6.83
C GLY A 214 18.24 -5.86 -7.03
N ILE A 215 17.49 -6.12 -5.95
CA ILE A 215 16.10 -6.59 -6.00
C ILE A 215 15.16 -5.54 -6.61
N GLY A 216 15.45 -4.26 -6.39
CA GLY A 216 14.67 -3.13 -6.88
C GLY A 216 14.61 -1.97 -5.90
N LYS A 217 13.64 -1.07 -6.11
CA LYS A 217 13.37 0.02 -5.17
C LYS A 217 12.69 -0.53 -3.91
N HIS A 218 13.09 -0.05 -2.76
CA HIS A 218 12.43 -0.37 -1.49
C HIS A 218 11.93 0.92 -0.85
N VAL A 219 10.62 1.04 -0.75
CA VAL A 219 9.92 2.19 -0.19
C VAL A 219 9.04 1.74 0.97
N PHE A 220 8.54 2.68 1.77
CA PHE A 220 7.43 2.36 2.65
C PHE A 220 6.37 3.44 2.68
N ILE A 221 5.17 3.02 3.05
CA ILE A 221 4.00 3.85 3.25
C ILE A 221 3.66 3.84 4.74
N THR A 222 3.38 5.02 5.31
CA THR A 222 3.05 5.12 6.72
C THR A 222 1.94 6.12 7.03
N THR A 223 1.11 5.78 8.02
CA THR A 223 0.22 6.74 8.68
C THR A 223 0.94 7.58 9.72
N ASP A 224 2.15 7.16 10.12
CA ASP A 224 3.00 7.80 11.12
C ASP A 224 2.21 8.20 12.37
N LYS A 225 1.39 7.28 12.92
CA LYS A 225 0.44 7.61 14.01
C LYS A 225 1.13 8.18 15.24
N GLY A 226 2.35 7.70 15.54
CA GLY A 226 3.09 8.05 16.75
C GLY A 226 2.36 7.65 18.04
N ASN A 227 3.04 7.66 19.18
CA ASN A 227 2.41 7.32 20.47
C ASN A 227 1.56 8.44 21.04
N THR A 228 1.94 9.67 20.73
CA THR A 228 1.31 10.88 21.26
C THR A 228 0.41 11.56 20.23
N GLY A 229 0.12 10.88 19.11
CA GLY A 229 -0.54 11.47 17.94
C GLY A 229 0.36 12.41 17.13
N LYS A 230 1.55 12.78 17.64
CA LYS A 230 2.54 13.58 16.93
C LYS A 230 3.34 12.71 15.96
N SER A 231 3.61 13.25 14.77
CA SER A 231 4.48 12.62 13.77
C SER A 231 5.85 12.28 14.35
N GLU A 232 6.39 11.09 14.05
CA GLU A 232 7.76 10.70 14.40
C GLU A 232 8.77 11.25 13.38
N ILE A 233 8.33 11.54 12.15
CA ILE A 233 9.13 12.16 11.08
C ILE A 233 9.31 13.66 11.34
N GLY A 234 8.20 14.36 11.57
CA GLY A 234 8.16 15.81 11.79
C GLY A 234 8.67 16.66 10.62
N HIS A 235 8.96 17.92 10.90
CA HIS A 235 9.47 18.88 9.92
C HIS A 235 11.00 18.89 9.83
N ARG A 236 11.49 19.31 8.67
CA ARG A 236 12.86 19.83 8.51
C ARG A 236 12.82 21.35 8.41
N LYS A 237 13.61 22.03 9.25
CA LYS A 237 13.89 23.47 9.19
C LYS A 237 15.40 23.67 9.08
N GLY A 238 15.92 23.76 7.85
CA GLY A 238 17.37 23.77 7.60
C GLY A 238 18.02 22.45 8.01
N SER A 239 19.06 22.52 8.85
CA SER A 239 19.75 21.35 9.42
C SER A 239 18.99 20.71 10.59
N ASP A 240 18.01 21.40 11.18
CA ASP A 240 17.22 20.87 12.29
C ASP A 240 16.10 19.96 11.77
N ALA A 241 16.24 18.67 12.09
CA ALA A 241 15.27 17.63 11.78
C ALA A 241 15.39 16.51 12.81
N ARG A 242 14.27 15.79 13.01
CA ARG A 242 14.27 14.61 13.88
C ARG A 242 15.21 13.54 13.34
N LYS A 243 15.82 12.78 14.24
CA LYS A 243 16.70 11.65 13.90
C LYS A 243 16.03 10.69 12.90
N THR A 244 14.77 10.33 13.14
CA THR A 244 13.98 9.48 12.24
C THR A 244 13.97 10.05 10.82
N ARG A 245 13.68 11.35 10.65
CA ARG A 245 13.71 11.98 9.33
C ARG A 245 15.09 11.94 8.68
N ASN A 246 16.15 12.26 9.42
CA ASN A 246 17.52 12.22 8.88
C ASN A 246 17.86 10.83 8.32
N VAL A 247 17.58 9.77 9.07
CA VAL A 247 17.90 8.41 8.64
C VAL A 247 17.03 7.97 7.46
N LEU A 248 15.75 8.37 7.46
CA LEU A 248 14.84 8.08 6.35
C LEU A 248 15.31 8.75 5.05
N GLU A 249 15.59 10.05 5.08
CA GLU A 249 16.05 10.80 3.92
C GLU A 249 17.43 10.37 3.43
N SER A 250 18.25 9.74 4.27
CA SER A 250 19.59 9.26 3.88
C SER A 250 19.60 7.86 3.25
N ALA A 251 18.64 7.00 3.59
CA ALA A 251 18.74 5.57 3.28
C ALA A 251 17.59 5.01 2.44
N MET A 252 16.35 5.48 2.64
CA MET A 252 15.19 4.97 1.89
C MET A 252 15.17 5.50 0.46
N ASP A 253 14.63 4.71 -0.48
CA ASP A 253 14.37 5.22 -1.83
C ASP A 253 13.26 6.29 -1.78
N ARG A 254 12.12 5.97 -1.16
CA ARG A 254 11.00 6.90 -0.90
C ARG A 254 10.25 6.51 0.37
N VAL A 255 9.60 7.51 0.97
CA VAL A 255 8.71 7.37 2.11
C VAL A 255 7.42 8.12 1.79
N TYR A 256 6.30 7.41 1.75
CA TYR A 256 5.00 8.03 1.52
C TYR A 256 4.23 8.13 2.83
N VAL A 257 3.81 9.35 3.18
CA VAL A 257 3.18 9.62 4.47
C VAL A 257 1.74 10.10 4.30
N LEU A 258 0.83 9.52 5.08
CA LEU A 258 -0.54 9.98 5.23
C LEU A 258 -0.60 11.02 6.37
N ARG A 259 0.09 12.14 6.21
CA ARG A 259 0.09 13.28 7.15
C ARG A 259 -0.05 14.57 6.36
N LYS A 260 -0.63 15.62 6.94
CA LYS A 260 -0.68 16.92 6.27
C LYS A 260 0.73 17.50 6.14
N GLU A 261 0.92 18.37 5.15
CA GLU A 261 2.21 19.04 4.94
C GLU A 261 2.59 19.95 6.12
N SER A 262 1.59 20.51 6.80
CA SER A 262 1.73 21.25 8.05
C SER A 262 2.19 20.42 9.25
N GLU A 263 2.26 19.09 9.12
CA GLU A 263 2.79 18.19 10.16
C GLU A 263 4.12 17.54 9.74
N VAL A 264 4.27 17.28 8.44
CA VAL A 264 5.46 16.68 7.82
C VAL A 264 5.68 17.35 6.46
N ASN A 265 6.60 18.31 6.38
CA ASN A 265 6.93 18.92 5.09
C ASN A 265 7.60 17.91 4.15
N ARG A 266 7.29 18.00 2.86
CA ARG A 266 7.76 17.06 1.84
C ARG A 266 9.23 17.29 1.47
N SER A 267 9.85 16.27 0.89
CA SER A 267 11.20 16.29 0.32
C SER A 267 11.28 15.34 -0.87
N GLN A 268 12.48 15.18 -1.44
CA GLN A 268 12.71 14.21 -2.52
C GLN A 268 12.46 12.76 -2.09
N VAL A 269 12.62 12.46 -0.79
CA VAL A 269 12.37 11.13 -0.23
C VAL A 269 10.99 11.06 0.45
N ILE A 270 10.63 12.06 1.26
CA ILE A 270 9.35 12.07 2.00
C ILE A 270 8.27 12.73 1.16
N LYS A 271 7.31 11.94 0.69
CA LYS A 271 6.30 12.32 -0.28
C LYS A 271 4.89 12.04 0.21
N SER A 272 3.90 12.62 -0.46
CA SER A 272 2.50 12.23 -0.30
C SER A 272 2.20 10.94 -1.05
N LEU A 273 1.22 10.15 -0.61
CA LEU A 273 0.83 8.91 -1.29
C LEU A 273 0.48 9.11 -2.77
N LYS A 274 -0.09 10.26 -3.15
CA LYS A 274 -0.41 10.59 -4.55
C LYS A 274 0.83 10.56 -5.47
N GLN A 275 2.02 10.85 -4.93
CA GLN A 275 3.26 10.86 -5.70
C GLN A 275 3.80 9.45 -5.97
N LEU A 276 3.32 8.41 -5.26
CA LEU A 276 3.69 7.01 -5.54
C LEU A 276 3.40 6.63 -6.98
N LYS A 277 2.26 7.06 -7.53
CA LYS A 277 1.89 6.82 -8.93
C LYS A 277 2.97 7.30 -9.90
N SER A 278 3.43 8.53 -9.71
CA SER A 278 4.45 9.14 -10.57
C SER A 278 5.78 8.41 -10.45
N ASP A 279 6.19 8.10 -9.22
CA ASP A 279 7.46 7.41 -8.97
C ASP A 279 7.45 5.99 -9.54
N LEU A 280 6.36 5.23 -9.39
CA LEU A 280 6.20 3.91 -10.02
C LEU A 280 6.26 3.99 -11.54
N ASN A 281 5.63 5.00 -12.15
CA ASN A 281 5.67 5.19 -13.59
C ASN A 281 7.09 5.50 -14.09
N ILE A 282 7.83 6.35 -13.37
CA ILE A 282 9.23 6.67 -13.69
C ILE A 282 10.08 5.39 -13.63
N TRP A 283 10.02 4.65 -12.53
CA TRP A 283 10.83 3.44 -12.37
C TRP A 283 10.46 2.33 -13.36
N ALA A 284 9.18 2.19 -13.69
CA ALA A 284 8.74 1.25 -14.70
C ALA A 284 9.30 1.62 -16.08
N ASN A 285 9.33 2.91 -16.44
CA ASN A 285 9.94 3.37 -17.69
C ASN A 285 11.45 3.16 -17.72
N ASP A 286 12.15 3.46 -16.62
CA ASP A 286 13.60 3.24 -16.50
C ASP A 286 13.96 1.77 -16.77
N ILE A 287 13.21 0.85 -16.14
CA ILE A 287 13.43 -0.61 -16.29
C ILE A 287 13.01 -1.10 -17.67
N ALA A 288 11.97 -0.49 -18.24
CA ALA A 288 11.53 -0.79 -19.59
C ALA A 288 12.52 -0.32 -20.68
N GLY A 289 13.57 0.45 -20.32
CA GLY A 289 14.50 1.07 -21.26
C GLY A 289 13.91 2.27 -21.99
N ASN A 290 12.77 2.80 -21.54
CA ASN A 290 12.07 3.94 -22.12
C ASN A 290 12.67 5.26 -21.57
N ILE A 291 14.00 5.39 -21.59
CA ILE A 291 14.66 6.59 -21.04
C ILE A 291 14.32 7.76 -21.97
N LYS A 292 13.38 8.61 -21.54
CA LYS A 292 13.29 9.96 -22.10
C LYS A 292 14.53 10.70 -21.61
N GLU A 293 15.37 11.16 -22.52
CA GLU A 293 16.40 12.13 -22.19
C GLU A 293 15.73 13.30 -21.48
N PHE A 294 15.99 13.44 -20.18
CA PHE A 294 15.55 14.60 -19.43
C PHE A 294 16.41 15.78 -19.92
N LYS A 295 15.81 16.66 -20.73
CA LYS A 295 16.29 18.02 -20.95
C LYS A 295 15.99 18.90 -19.74
#